data_AF-A0A6N7ZJA4-F1
#
_entry.id   AF-A0A6N7ZJA4-F1
#
_cell.length_a   1.000
_cell.length_b   1.000
_cell.length_c   1.000
_cell.angle_alpha   90.00
_cell.angle_beta   90.00
_cell.angle_gamma   90.00
#
_symmetry.space_group_name_H-M   'P 1'
#
loop_
_entity.id
_entity.type
_entity.pdbx_description
1 polymer ?
#
loop_
_entity_poly.entity_id
_entity_poly.type
_entity_poly.pdbx_seq_one_letter_code
_entity_poly.pdbx_strand_id
1 'polypeptide(L)'
;MSTDQPGRLPDAFTTPGSSSFLDFLAGHAPDLLPSQRVAAHGVGGTAPDAPHATTIVALTFGAEGVAGGVVMAGDRRATMGSMIANREIEKVFPADEYSAVGIAGTAGIAVELVRLFQLELEHYEKIEGALLSLDGKANRLSTMIRQNLGLAMQGLAVVPLFAGFDLDRGAGRIFSYDVTGGRYEERAYHSVGSGSVFARGSLKKLWRTELDRAASVRVAVEALYDAADDDSATGGPDPVRRIWPVVAVVTRDGYERVPDDELAAVVEEIVAERSGTGVPRRRPAVTNAEAVPHDQPHDLSQGPASGGDAE
;
A
#
# COMPACT_ATOMS: atom_id res chain seq x y z
N MET A 1 30.76 19.22 31.08
CA MET A 1 31.40 18.21 31.95
C MET A 1 30.71 16.90 31.64
N SER A 2 31.41 15.96 30.99
CA SER A 2 30.85 14.66 30.64
C SER A 2 30.75 13.82 31.91
N THR A 3 29.53 13.48 32.34
CA THR A 3 29.24 12.61 33.48
C THR A 3 29.04 11.16 33.04
N ASP A 4 29.64 10.75 31.93
CA ASP A 4 29.49 9.38 31.43
C ASP A 4 30.45 8.45 32.19
N GLN A 5 29.95 7.88 33.28
CA GLN A 5 30.64 6.85 34.05
C GLN A 5 30.60 5.53 33.26
N PRO A 6 31.74 4.92 32.92
CA PRO A 6 31.75 3.70 32.10
C PRO A 6 30.99 2.58 32.82
N GLY A 7 29.94 2.07 32.16
CA GLY A 7 29.12 0.94 32.64
C GLY A 7 27.75 1.31 33.24
N ARG A 8 27.41 2.60 33.37
CA ARG A 8 26.04 3.02 33.65
C ARG A 8 25.36 3.48 32.37
N LEU A 9 24.07 3.14 32.24
CA LEU A 9 23.23 3.78 31.23
C LEU A 9 23.17 5.27 31.55
N PRO A 10 23.33 6.17 30.55
CA PRO A 10 23.14 7.61 30.74
C PRO A 10 21.79 7.92 31.39
N ASP A 11 21.73 8.98 32.20
CA ASP A 11 20.53 9.35 32.97
C ASP A 11 19.26 9.47 32.10
N ALA A 12 19.44 9.89 30.84
CA ALA A 12 18.40 9.93 29.81
C ALA A 12 17.61 8.61 29.70
N PHE A 13 18.28 7.46 29.77
CA PHE A 13 17.67 6.13 29.64
C PHE A 13 16.99 5.64 30.93
N THR A 14 17.19 6.33 32.06
CA THR A 14 16.65 5.95 33.37
C THR A 14 15.59 6.93 33.88
N THR A 15 15.41 8.05 33.17
CA THR A 15 14.40 9.06 33.51
C THR A 15 13.04 8.61 32.97
N PRO A 16 11.99 8.51 33.80
CA PRO A 16 10.64 8.26 33.31
C PRO A 16 10.24 9.34 32.30
N GLY A 17 10.08 8.95 31.04
CA GLY A 17 9.75 9.83 29.91
C GLY A 17 8.50 9.34 29.17
N SER A 18 8.21 9.91 28.00
CA SER A 18 7.12 9.39 27.16
C SER A 18 7.51 8.04 26.55
N SER A 19 6.52 7.17 26.29
CA SER A 19 6.69 5.91 25.56
C SER A 19 6.86 6.11 24.04
N SER A 20 7.42 7.26 23.65
CA SER A 20 7.67 7.69 22.27
C SER A 20 9.19 7.78 22.07
N PHE A 21 9.73 6.90 21.24
CA PHE A 21 11.15 6.95 20.89
C PHE A 21 11.50 8.25 20.15
N LEU A 22 10.57 8.78 19.36
CA LEU A 22 10.75 10.05 18.67
C LEU A 22 10.84 11.24 19.62
N ASP A 23 10.01 11.28 20.66
CA ASP A 23 10.09 12.34 21.68
C ASP A 23 11.41 12.22 22.45
N PHE A 24 11.83 10.98 22.74
CA PHE A 24 13.11 10.69 23.37
C PHE A 24 14.29 11.20 22.53
N LEU A 25 14.31 10.89 21.22
CA LEU A 25 15.31 11.39 20.28
C LEU A 25 15.27 12.91 20.17
N ALA A 26 14.09 13.52 20.06
CA ALA A 26 13.95 14.97 19.99
C ALA A 26 14.52 15.67 21.22
N GLY A 27 14.39 15.07 22.41
CA GLY A 27 14.91 15.62 23.66
C GLY A 27 16.42 15.42 23.86
N HIS A 28 17.00 14.34 23.34
CA HIS A 28 18.38 13.92 23.71
C HIS A 28 19.37 13.85 22.55
N ALA A 29 18.92 13.58 21.33
CA ALA A 29 19.75 13.44 20.12
C ALA A 29 19.00 13.94 18.87
N PRO A 30 18.62 15.23 18.81
CA PRO A 30 17.77 15.77 17.74
C PRO A 30 18.42 15.69 16.35
N ASP A 31 19.75 15.63 16.27
CA ASP A 31 20.52 15.45 15.05
C ASP A 31 20.32 14.07 14.40
N LEU A 32 19.80 13.08 15.14
CA LEU A 32 19.42 11.79 14.58
C LEU A 32 18.04 11.82 13.90
N LEU A 33 17.26 12.91 14.00
CA LEU A 33 15.99 13.03 13.29
C LEU A 33 16.21 13.34 11.80
N PRO A 34 15.48 12.69 10.88
CA PRO A 34 15.67 12.87 9.43
C PRO A 34 15.50 14.33 8.99
N SER A 35 14.51 15.02 9.56
CA SER A 35 14.20 16.42 9.28
C SER A 35 15.34 17.38 9.65
N GLN A 36 16.11 17.06 10.70
CA GLN A 36 17.21 17.89 11.18
C GLN A 36 18.50 17.67 10.40
N ARG A 37 18.81 16.43 9.99
CA ARG A 37 20.03 16.15 9.21
C ARG A 37 20.02 16.85 7.86
N VAL A 38 18.89 16.82 7.16
CA VAL A 38 18.81 17.45 5.84
C VAL A 38 18.80 18.98 5.96
N ALA A 39 18.19 19.55 7.01
CA ALA A 39 18.27 20.98 7.30
C ALA A 39 19.72 21.43 7.61
N ALA A 40 20.49 20.63 8.35
CA ALA A 40 21.90 20.90 8.67
C ALA A 40 22.82 20.86 7.44
N HIS A 41 22.46 20.10 6.40
CA HIS A 41 23.24 20.00 5.16
C HIS A 41 22.89 21.07 4.11
N GLY A 42 22.05 22.06 4.46
CA GLY A 42 21.88 23.30 3.71
C GLY A 42 21.71 23.11 2.20
N VAL A 43 20.62 22.48 1.76
CA VAL A 43 20.34 22.35 0.32
C VAL A 43 19.74 23.67 -0.20
N GLY A 44 20.59 24.68 -0.35
CA GLY A 44 20.34 25.83 -1.21
C GLY A 44 20.48 25.41 -2.68
N GLY A 45 19.47 24.71 -3.21
CA GLY A 45 19.47 24.21 -4.58
C GLY A 45 18.29 23.26 -4.85
N THR A 46 18.02 22.97 -6.12
CA THR A 46 17.10 21.89 -6.50
C THR A 46 17.55 20.59 -5.84
N ALA A 47 16.65 19.89 -5.15
CA ALA A 47 16.97 18.61 -4.51
C ALA A 47 17.68 17.68 -5.50
N PRO A 48 18.74 16.96 -5.07
CA PRO A 48 19.44 16.02 -5.95
C PRO A 48 18.45 14.99 -6.48
N ASP A 49 18.61 14.61 -7.76
CA ASP A 49 17.83 13.54 -8.38
C ASP A 49 18.14 12.24 -7.64
N ALA A 50 17.25 11.86 -6.73
CA ALA A 50 17.41 10.70 -5.86
C ALA A 50 16.53 9.57 -6.41
N PRO A 51 16.96 8.30 -6.29
CA PRO A 51 16.13 7.17 -6.71
C PRO A 51 14.73 7.25 -6.11
N HIS A 52 13.74 7.28 -6.99
CA HIS A 52 12.33 7.38 -6.67
C HIS A 52 11.51 6.44 -7.57
N ALA A 53 10.20 6.68 -7.62
CA ALA A 53 9.21 5.89 -8.34
C ALA A 53 8.93 4.53 -7.73
N THR A 54 7.64 4.23 -7.64
CA THR A 54 7.10 3.12 -6.87
C THR A 54 5.65 2.96 -7.24
N THR A 55 5.18 1.73 -7.29
CA THR A 55 3.76 1.42 -7.17
C THR A 55 3.61 0.39 -6.07
N ILE A 56 2.79 0.74 -5.08
CA ILE A 56 2.37 -0.15 -4.01
C ILE A 56 0.86 -0.26 -4.06
N VAL A 57 0.36 -1.46 -3.83
CA VAL A 57 -1.06 -1.77 -3.68
C VAL A 57 -1.30 -2.42 -2.32
N ALA A 58 -2.49 -2.22 -1.76
CA ALA A 58 -3.00 -3.04 -0.67
C ALA A 58 -4.46 -3.40 -0.93
N LEU A 59 -4.88 -4.58 -0.51
CA LEU A 59 -6.28 -5.03 -0.56
C LEU A 59 -6.62 -5.91 0.65
N THR A 60 -7.81 -5.72 1.20
CA THR A 60 -8.38 -6.59 2.23
C THR A 60 -8.98 -7.84 1.60
N PHE A 61 -9.04 -8.91 2.37
CA PHE A 61 -9.65 -10.17 1.95
C PHE A 61 -10.27 -10.90 3.14
N GLY A 62 -11.07 -11.92 2.85
CA GLY A 62 -11.90 -12.62 3.82
C GLY A 62 -13.35 -12.18 3.78
N ALA A 63 -14.24 -13.15 3.64
CA ALA A 63 -15.69 -13.00 3.78
C ALA A 63 -16.17 -13.59 5.12
N GLU A 64 -17.46 -13.43 5.40
CA GLU A 64 -18.09 -14.05 6.56
C GLU A 64 -17.82 -15.57 6.60
N GLY A 65 -17.15 -16.04 7.65
CA GLY A 65 -16.76 -17.45 7.81
C GLY A 65 -15.41 -17.85 7.18
N VAL A 66 -14.69 -16.94 6.54
CA VAL A 66 -13.32 -17.17 6.00
C VAL A 66 -12.31 -16.34 6.80
N ALA A 67 -11.16 -16.93 7.13
CA ALA A 67 -10.07 -16.19 7.78
C ALA A 67 -9.62 -15.05 6.87
N GLY A 68 -9.84 -13.81 7.33
CA GLY A 68 -9.52 -12.61 6.59
C GLY A 68 -8.13 -12.05 6.88
N GLY A 69 -7.81 -10.99 6.16
CA GLY A 69 -6.54 -10.30 6.31
C GLY A 69 -6.38 -9.17 5.32
N VAL A 70 -5.13 -8.77 5.13
CA VAL A 70 -4.75 -7.77 4.14
C VAL A 70 -3.51 -8.23 3.40
N VAL A 71 -3.48 -7.98 2.09
CA VAL A 71 -2.30 -8.17 1.24
C VAL A 71 -1.76 -6.80 0.87
N MET A 72 -0.44 -6.63 0.92
CA MET A 72 0.26 -5.46 0.40
C MET A 72 1.35 -5.92 -0.57
N ALA A 73 1.44 -5.29 -1.73
CA ALA A 73 2.45 -5.61 -2.72
C ALA A 73 3.12 -4.35 -3.26
N GLY A 74 4.43 -4.42 -3.51
CA GLY A 74 5.22 -3.33 -4.08
C GLY A 74 6.14 -3.80 -5.19
N ASP A 75 6.24 -3.01 -6.25
CA ASP A 75 7.15 -3.26 -7.37
C ASP A 75 8.64 -3.06 -6.98
N ARG A 76 9.56 -3.54 -7.81
CA ARG A 76 11.01 -3.56 -7.49
C ARG A 76 11.87 -2.50 -8.20
N ARG A 77 11.28 -1.67 -9.07
CA ARG A 77 12.03 -0.69 -9.86
C ARG A 77 12.23 0.62 -9.11
N ALA A 78 13.44 1.18 -9.16
CA ALA A 78 13.69 2.57 -8.81
C ALA A 78 14.28 3.30 -10.01
N THR A 79 13.86 4.53 -10.25
CA THR A 79 14.34 5.36 -11.36
C THR A 79 14.95 6.66 -10.87
N MET A 80 15.86 7.23 -11.67
CA MET A 80 16.37 8.60 -11.57
C MET A 80 16.16 9.23 -12.94
N GLY A 81 15.16 10.11 -13.04
CA GLY A 81 14.59 10.50 -14.33
C GLY A 81 14.14 9.27 -15.14
N SER A 82 14.68 9.12 -16.35
CA SER A 82 14.39 7.98 -17.25
C SER A 82 15.31 6.77 -17.04
N MET A 83 16.35 6.88 -16.20
CA MET A 83 17.29 5.79 -15.97
C MET A 83 16.77 4.85 -14.88
N ILE A 84 16.89 3.54 -15.10
CA ILE A 84 16.66 2.53 -14.06
C ILE A 84 17.86 2.54 -13.11
N ALA A 85 17.68 3.08 -11.92
CA ALA A 85 18.71 3.13 -10.87
C ALA A 85 18.84 1.80 -10.13
N ASN A 86 17.73 1.10 -9.91
CA ASN A 86 17.71 -0.21 -9.25
C ASN A 86 16.53 -1.07 -9.76
N ARG A 87 16.70 -2.39 -9.77
CA ARG A 87 15.68 -3.38 -10.15
C ARG A 87 15.22 -4.27 -9.00
N GLU A 88 15.84 -4.17 -7.83
CA GLU A 88 15.64 -5.09 -6.71
C GLU A 88 15.27 -4.36 -5.42
N ILE A 89 14.85 -3.09 -5.49
CA ILE A 89 14.54 -2.34 -4.29
C ILE A 89 13.30 -2.94 -3.61
N GLU A 90 13.35 -3.07 -2.28
CA GLU A 90 12.19 -3.47 -1.49
C GLU A 90 11.48 -2.21 -0.99
N LYS A 91 10.15 -2.25 -1.03
CA LYS A 91 9.30 -1.08 -0.71
C LYS A 91 8.18 -1.39 0.27
N VAL A 92 7.97 -2.67 0.54
CA VAL A 92 7.01 -3.21 1.50
C VAL A 92 7.81 -3.87 2.59
N PHE A 93 7.56 -3.45 3.82
CA PHE A 93 8.29 -3.89 5.01
C PHE A 93 7.30 -4.32 6.08
N PRO A 94 7.65 -5.25 6.98
CA PRO A 94 6.92 -5.39 8.23
C PRO A 94 7.00 -4.07 9.01
N ALA A 95 5.88 -3.61 9.55
CA ALA A 95 5.90 -2.51 10.53
C ALA A 95 6.06 -3.10 11.94
N ASP A 96 5.33 -4.18 12.22
CA ASP A 96 5.49 -5.07 13.38
C ASP A 96 4.89 -6.45 13.07
N GLU A 97 4.64 -7.28 14.10
CA GLU A 97 4.10 -8.63 13.95
C GLU A 97 2.76 -8.69 13.20
N TYR A 98 1.91 -7.66 13.34
CA TYR A 98 0.54 -7.66 12.79
C TYR A 98 0.30 -6.51 11.81
N SER A 99 1.36 -5.94 11.22
CA SER A 99 1.21 -4.86 10.25
C SER A 99 2.37 -4.76 9.26
N ALA A 100 2.07 -4.20 8.10
CA ALA A 100 2.98 -3.92 7.01
C ALA A 100 2.92 -2.43 6.63
N VAL A 101 4.06 -1.90 6.19
CA VAL A 101 4.16 -0.55 5.65
C VAL A 101 4.83 -0.59 4.28
N GLY A 102 4.16 0.01 3.31
CA GLY A 102 4.68 0.26 1.98
C GLY A 102 5.05 1.73 1.86
N ILE A 103 6.19 2.06 1.26
CA ILE A 103 6.58 3.46 1.08
C ILE A 103 6.90 3.80 -0.37
N ALA A 104 6.26 4.86 -0.87
CA ALA A 104 6.56 5.49 -2.15
C ALA A 104 7.23 6.86 -1.96
N GLY A 105 8.15 7.23 -2.85
CA GLY A 105 8.82 8.53 -2.84
C GLY A 105 10.33 8.40 -2.87
N THR A 106 11.03 9.31 -2.20
CA THR A 106 12.50 9.32 -2.14
C THR A 106 13.03 8.14 -1.35
N ALA A 107 13.74 7.21 -2.00
CA ALA A 107 14.10 5.92 -1.42
C ALA A 107 14.91 6.01 -0.10
N GLY A 108 15.89 6.91 -0.02
CA GLY A 108 16.72 7.07 1.18
C GLY A 108 15.91 7.51 2.40
N ILE A 109 15.08 8.54 2.23
CA ILE A 109 14.21 9.07 3.30
C ILE A 109 13.13 8.04 3.66
N ALA A 110 12.60 7.32 2.68
CA ALA A 110 11.62 6.27 2.87
C ALA A 110 12.14 5.16 3.80
N VAL A 111 13.32 4.61 3.51
CA VAL A 111 13.90 3.53 4.33
C VAL A 111 14.18 3.99 5.76
N GLU A 112 14.65 5.22 5.94
CA GLU A 112 14.87 5.78 7.28
C GLU A 112 13.56 5.97 8.05
N LEU A 113 12.51 6.46 7.39
CA LEU A 113 11.18 6.60 7.98
C LEU A 113 10.61 5.25 8.45
N VAL A 114 10.73 4.18 7.63
CA VAL A 114 10.31 2.82 8.03
C VAL A 114 11.05 2.38 9.29
N ARG A 115 12.38 2.52 9.30
CA ARG A 115 13.21 2.08 10.44
C ARG A 115 12.85 2.80 11.72
N LEU A 116 12.66 4.12 11.66
CA LEU A 116 12.22 4.90 12.82
C LEU A 116 10.82 4.50 13.27
N PHE A 117 9.93 4.16 12.34
CA PHE A 117 8.58 3.71 12.68
C PHE A 117 8.62 2.34 13.38
N GLN A 118 9.38 1.38 12.86
CA GLN A 118 9.59 0.08 13.51
C GLN A 118 10.14 0.23 14.92
N LEU A 119 11.17 1.09 15.10
CA LEU A 119 11.75 1.37 16.40
C LEU A 119 10.77 2.05 17.36
N GLU A 120 9.94 2.98 16.88
CA GLU A 120 8.89 3.62 17.69
C GLU A 120 7.88 2.58 18.22
N LEU A 121 7.45 1.65 17.36
CA LEU A 121 6.51 0.59 17.74
C LEU A 121 7.13 -0.39 18.75
N GLU A 122 8.33 -0.88 18.46
CA GLU A 122 9.06 -1.82 19.33
C GLU A 122 9.43 -1.17 20.67
N HIS A 123 9.78 0.12 20.67
CA HIS A 123 10.05 0.87 21.89
C HIS A 123 8.80 0.97 22.77
N TYR A 124 7.66 1.36 22.20
CA TYR A 124 6.41 1.43 22.94
C TYR A 124 6.07 0.07 23.59
N GLU A 125 6.15 -1.01 22.81
CA GLU A 125 5.86 -2.36 23.30
C GLU A 125 6.75 -2.75 24.49
N LYS A 126 8.05 -2.44 24.42
CA LYS A 126 8.99 -2.74 25.51
C LYS A 126 8.74 -1.93 26.77
N ILE A 127 8.27 -0.69 26.64
CA ILE A 127 8.03 0.21 27.77
C ILE A 127 6.68 -0.10 28.44
N GLU A 128 5.63 -0.28 27.64
CA GLU A 128 4.26 -0.47 28.15
C GLU A 128 3.91 -1.95 28.38
N GLY A 129 4.71 -2.87 27.83
CA GLY A 129 4.45 -4.32 27.89
C GLY A 129 3.24 -4.76 27.06
N ALA A 130 2.77 -3.92 26.14
CA ALA A 130 1.61 -4.16 25.30
C ALA A 130 1.79 -3.54 23.92
N LEU A 131 1.19 -4.19 22.90
CA LEU A 131 1.16 -3.67 21.54
C LEU A 131 0.27 -2.42 21.46
N LEU A 132 0.67 -1.45 20.63
CA LEU A 132 -0.24 -0.38 20.21
C LEU A 132 -1.45 -0.97 19.47
N SER A 133 -2.62 -0.34 19.64
CA SER A 133 -3.75 -0.62 18.75
C SER A 133 -3.40 -0.22 17.31
N LEU A 134 -4.05 -0.83 16.32
CA LEU A 134 -3.77 -0.53 14.91
C LEU A 134 -4.02 0.95 14.57
N ASP A 135 -5.06 1.57 15.17
CA ASP A 135 -5.29 3.01 15.08
C ASP A 135 -4.19 3.83 15.76
N GLY A 136 -3.65 3.36 16.89
CA GLY A 136 -2.50 3.97 17.56
C GLY A 136 -1.26 3.98 16.68
N LYS A 137 -0.91 2.83 16.07
CA LYS A 137 0.19 2.71 15.10
C LYS A 137 -0.01 3.66 13.93
N ALA A 138 -1.21 3.69 13.36
CA ALA A 138 -1.53 4.54 12.23
C ALA A 138 -1.45 6.05 12.56
N ASN A 139 -1.80 6.44 13.79
CA ASN A 139 -1.65 7.81 14.30
C ASN A 139 -0.19 8.18 14.57
N ARG A 140 0.64 7.25 15.06
CA ARG A 140 2.09 7.48 15.21
C ARG A 140 2.75 7.78 13.88
N LEU A 141 2.44 6.97 12.86
CA LEU A 141 2.94 7.19 11.50
C LEU A 141 2.49 8.56 10.92
N SER A 142 1.24 8.96 11.17
CA SER A 142 0.72 10.29 10.80
C SER A 142 1.57 11.44 11.37
N THR A 143 2.01 11.34 12.62
CA THR A 143 2.87 12.34 13.26
C THR A 143 4.26 12.38 12.62
N MET A 144 4.84 11.22 12.28
CA MET A 144 6.13 11.16 11.60
C MET A 144 6.11 11.80 10.22
N ILE A 145 5.04 11.58 9.46
CA ILE A 145 4.86 12.20 8.14
C ILE A 145 4.76 13.71 8.27
N ARG A 146 3.98 14.21 9.24
CA ARG A 146 3.89 15.66 9.54
C ARG A 146 5.26 16.28 9.82
N GLN A 147 6.10 15.59 10.58
CA GLN A 147 7.45 16.05 10.91
C GLN A 147 8.36 16.10 9.67
N ASN A 148 8.02 15.37 8.61
CA ASN A 148 8.75 15.35 7.34
C ASN A 148 8.21 16.37 6.30
N LEU A 149 7.19 17.17 6.63
CA LEU A 149 6.56 18.10 5.68
C LEU A 149 7.56 19.07 5.03
N GLY A 150 8.53 19.58 5.80
CA GLY A 150 9.57 20.46 5.27
C GLY A 150 10.40 19.82 4.15
N LEU A 151 10.69 18.52 4.28
CA LEU A 151 11.40 17.77 3.24
C LEU A 151 10.53 17.47 2.04
N ALA A 152 9.25 17.16 2.27
CA ALA A 152 8.28 17.01 1.19
C ALA A 152 8.14 18.29 0.35
N MET A 153 8.11 19.47 0.99
CA MET A 153 8.07 20.76 0.31
C MET A 153 9.34 21.07 -0.51
N GLN A 154 10.45 20.41 -0.20
CA GLN A 154 11.72 20.50 -0.95
C GLN A 154 11.83 19.45 -2.06
N GLY A 155 10.77 18.67 -2.33
CA GLY A 155 10.75 17.62 -3.35
C GLY A 155 11.19 16.24 -2.85
N LEU A 156 11.56 16.10 -1.57
CA LEU A 156 11.97 14.84 -0.95
C LEU A 156 10.78 14.14 -0.26
N ALA A 157 9.63 14.15 -0.94
CA ALA A 157 8.38 13.63 -0.40
C ALA A 157 8.42 12.10 -0.25
N VAL A 158 7.74 11.65 0.79
CA VAL A 158 7.54 10.24 1.11
C VAL A 158 6.07 10.06 1.51
N VAL A 159 5.38 9.15 0.84
CA VAL A 159 3.98 8.84 1.08
C VAL A 159 3.86 7.34 1.38
N PRO A 160 3.52 6.98 2.63
CA PRO A 160 3.34 5.58 3.00
C PRO A 160 1.91 5.09 2.70
N LEU A 161 1.80 3.78 2.58
CA LEU A 161 0.57 3.01 2.69
C LEU A 161 0.76 2.04 3.86
N PHE A 162 -0.10 2.13 4.87
CA PHE A 162 -0.02 1.27 6.05
C PHE A 162 -1.18 0.29 6.06
N ALA A 163 -0.94 -0.95 6.42
CA ALA A 163 -2.00 -1.93 6.57
C ALA A 163 -1.67 -2.92 7.68
N GLY A 164 -2.68 -3.50 8.31
CA GLY A 164 -2.45 -4.52 9.32
C GLY A 164 -3.71 -5.28 9.66
N PHE A 165 -3.53 -6.32 10.47
CA PHE A 165 -4.63 -7.08 11.03
C PHE A 165 -5.01 -6.48 12.38
N ASP A 166 -6.25 -6.02 12.49
CA ASP A 166 -6.83 -5.50 13.72
C ASP A 166 -7.27 -6.68 14.58
N LEU A 167 -6.52 -6.96 15.64
CA LEU A 167 -6.78 -8.09 16.54
C LEU A 167 -8.12 -7.95 17.29
N ASP A 168 -8.54 -6.72 17.59
CA ASP A 168 -9.80 -6.48 18.30
C ASP A 168 -11.00 -6.69 17.37
N ARG A 169 -10.87 -6.29 16.10
CA ARG A 169 -11.95 -6.44 15.10
C ARG A 169 -11.90 -7.77 14.34
N GLY A 170 -10.77 -8.47 14.38
CA GLY A 170 -10.53 -9.68 13.59
C GLY A 170 -10.50 -9.43 12.08
N ALA A 171 -10.04 -8.25 11.64
CA ALA A 171 -10.12 -7.84 10.23
C ALA A 171 -8.87 -7.09 9.74
N GLY A 172 -8.52 -7.28 8.46
CA GLY A 172 -7.51 -6.47 7.79
C GLY A 172 -8.00 -5.03 7.56
N ARG A 173 -7.15 -4.04 7.81
CA ARG A 173 -7.44 -2.61 7.61
C ARG A 173 -6.31 -1.92 6.86
N ILE A 174 -6.65 -0.92 6.06
CA ILE A 174 -5.72 -0.16 5.22
C ILE A 174 -5.85 1.33 5.57
N PHE A 175 -4.72 2.02 5.67
CA PHE A 175 -4.63 3.45 5.93
C PHE A 175 -3.74 4.12 4.89
N SER A 176 -4.31 5.09 4.19
CA SER A 176 -3.59 5.97 3.26
C SER A 176 -3.23 7.29 3.95
N TYR A 177 -2.21 7.96 3.43
CA TYR A 177 -1.71 9.21 3.96
C TYR A 177 -1.46 10.24 2.88
N ASP A 178 -1.53 11.52 3.26
CA ASP A 178 -1.02 12.64 2.47
C ASP A 178 0.26 13.22 3.08
N VAL A 179 0.94 14.10 2.34
CA VAL A 179 2.20 14.72 2.77
C VAL A 179 2.07 15.63 3.99
N THR A 180 0.84 16.04 4.34
CA THR A 180 0.54 16.82 5.55
C THR A 180 0.30 15.92 6.77
N GLY A 181 0.43 14.60 6.59
CA GLY A 181 0.16 13.58 7.60
C GLY A 181 -1.34 13.39 7.87
N GLY A 182 -2.22 13.83 6.97
CA GLY A 182 -3.62 13.39 6.99
C GLY A 182 -3.67 11.87 6.86
N ARG A 183 -4.53 11.22 7.65
CA ARG A 183 -4.72 9.76 7.69
C ARG A 183 -6.15 9.44 7.26
N TYR A 184 -6.31 8.48 6.36
CA TYR A 184 -7.61 8.04 5.86
C TYR A 184 -7.70 6.52 5.90
N GLU A 185 -8.79 5.99 6.46
CA GLU A 185 -9.05 4.55 6.44
C GLU A 185 -9.73 4.16 5.12
N GLU A 186 -9.16 3.17 4.46
CA GLU A 186 -9.59 2.67 3.15
C GLU A 186 -10.37 1.36 3.31
N ARG A 187 -11.50 1.22 2.62
CA ARG A 187 -12.46 0.14 2.88
C ARG A 187 -12.06 -1.23 2.34
N ALA A 188 -11.45 -1.28 1.16
CA ALA A 188 -11.28 -2.52 0.41
C ALA A 188 -9.88 -2.63 -0.19
N TYR A 189 -9.45 -1.60 -0.91
CA TYR A 189 -8.14 -1.58 -1.54
C TYR A 189 -7.69 -0.14 -1.76
N HIS A 190 -6.38 0.03 -1.87
CA HIS A 190 -5.76 1.32 -2.18
C HIS A 190 -4.43 1.13 -2.89
N SER A 191 -3.91 2.20 -3.50
CA SER A 191 -2.59 2.19 -4.14
C SER A 191 -1.92 3.56 -4.01
N VAL A 192 -0.59 3.56 -3.95
CA VAL A 192 0.24 4.78 -3.87
C VAL A 192 1.42 4.71 -4.83
N GLY A 193 1.94 5.88 -5.21
CA GLY A 193 3.09 6.03 -6.10
C GLY A 193 2.71 6.25 -7.59
N SER A 194 3.70 6.15 -8.49
CA SER A 194 3.59 6.60 -9.90
C SER A 194 2.55 5.83 -10.72
N GLY A 195 2.51 4.50 -10.58
CA GLY A 195 1.54 3.64 -11.26
C GLY A 195 0.25 3.41 -10.47
N SER A 196 0.04 4.16 -9.38
CA SER A 196 -1.11 3.98 -8.49
C SER A 196 -2.45 4.07 -9.20
N VAL A 197 -2.60 4.99 -10.16
CA VAL A 197 -3.86 5.19 -10.90
C VAL A 197 -4.24 3.97 -11.75
N PHE A 198 -3.25 3.35 -12.39
CA PHE A 198 -3.43 2.13 -13.19
C PHE A 198 -3.73 0.93 -12.29
N ALA A 199 -2.94 0.76 -11.23
CA ALA A 199 -3.15 -0.29 -10.24
C ALA A 199 -4.55 -0.20 -9.60
N ARG A 200 -5.00 1.02 -9.25
CA ARG A 200 -6.34 1.26 -8.69
C ARG A 200 -7.45 0.94 -9.68
N GLY A 201 -7.22 1.26 -10.96
CA GLY A 201 -8.13 0.91 -12.06
C GLY A 201 -8.29 -0.61 -12.20
N SER A 202 -7.18 -1.35 -12.13
CA SER A 202 -7.16 -2.82 -12.15
C SER A 202 -7.86 -3.42 -10.93
N LEU A 203 -7.49 -2.99 -9.71
CA LEU A 203 -8.11 -3.43 -8.46
C LEU A 203 -9.63 -3.23 -8.45
N LYS A 204 -10.12 -2.12 -9.00
CA LYS A 204 -11.57 -1.84 -9.15
C LYS A 204 -12.32 -2.92 -9.93
N LYS A 205 -11.64 -3.65 -10.83
CA LYS A 205 -12.23 -4.72 -11.63
C LYS A 205 -11.94 -6.10 -11.07
N LEU A 206 -10.79 -6.30 -10.45
CA LEU A 206 -10.32 -7.61 -9.96
C LEU A 206 -10.78 -7.93 -8.54
N TRP A 207 -10.83 -6.94 -7.65
CA TRP A 207 -11.13 -7.17 -6.23
C TRP A 207 -12.58 -7.63 -6.01
N ARG A 208 -12.77 -8.61 -5.13
CA ARG A 208 -14.07 -9.13 -4.68
C ARG A 208 -14.04 -9.32 -3.16
N THR A 209 -15.21 -9.27 -2.52
CA THR A 209 -15.32 -9.40 -1.06
C THR A 209 -14.91 -10.80 -0.58
N GLU A 210 -15.09 -11.80 -1.43
CA GLU A 210 -14.93 -13.23 -1.13
C GLU A 210 -13.54 -13.78 -1.51
N LEU A 211 -12.56 -12.90 -1.75
CA LEU A 211 -11.20 -13.36 -2.04
C LEU A 211 -10.61 -14.06 -0.81
N ASP A 212 -9.93 -15.18 -1.07
CA ASP A 212 -9.05 -15.85 -0.11
C ASP A 212 -7.61 -15.30 -0.21
N ARG A 213 -6.67 -15.86 0.56
CA ARG A 213 -5.24 -15.47 0.53
C ARG A 213 -4.66 -15.58 -0.88
N ALA A 214 -4.79 -16.74 -1.52
CA ALA A 214 -4.15 -17.03 -2.80
C ALA A 214 -4.70 -16.14 -3.92
N ALA A 215 -6.03 -15.99 -4.00
CA ALA A 215 -6.68 -15.12 -4.96
C ALA A 215 -6.28 -13.66 -4.73
N SER A 216 -6.16 -13.23 -3.47
CA SER A 216 -5.72 -11.87 -3.13
C SER A 216 -4.27 -11.58 -3.51
N VAL A 217 -3.36 -12.52 -3.27
CA VAL A 217 -1.96 -12.43 -3.74
C VAL A 217 -1.93 -12.30 -5.25
N ARG A 218 -2.67 -13.15 -5.96
CA ARG A 218 -2.77 -13.10 -7.43
C ARG A 218 -3.31 -11.76 -7.93
N VAL A 219 -4.36 -11.22 -7.29
CA VAL A 219 -4.93 -9.90 -7.62
C VAL A 219 -3.94 -8.77 -7.37
N ALA A 220 -3.16 -8.83 -6.27
CA ALA A 220 -2.13 -7.84 -5.98
C ALA A 220 -1.05 -7.81 -7.07
N VAL A 221 -0.56 -8.99 -7.48
CA VAL A 221 0.46 -9.13 -8.52
C VAL A 221 -0.08 -8.70 -9.88
N GLU A 222 -1.32 -9.07 -10.24
CA GLU A 222 -1.95 -8.65 -11.50
C GLU A 222 -2.16 -7.13 -11.56
N ALA A 223 -2.53 -6.49 -10.44
CA ALA A 223 -2.67 -5.03 -10.39
C ALA A 223 -1.33 -4.30 -10.59
N LEU A 224 -0.23 -4.84 -10.05
CA LEU A 224 1.12 -4.31 -10.30
C LEU A 224 1.61 -4.60 -11.72
N TYR A 225 1.24 -5.75 -12.28
CA TYR A 225 1.52 -6.09 -13.67
C TYR A 225 0.85 -5.07 -14.62
N ASP A 226 -0.43 -4.78 -14.40
CA ASP A 226 -1.17 -3.79 -15.18
C ASP A 226 -0.58 -2.39 -15.02
N ALA A 227 -0.16 -2.02 -13.80
CA ALA A 227 0.50 -0.75 -13.58
C ALA A 227 1.85 -0.63 -14.32
N ALA A 228 2.62 -1.73 -14.40
CA ALA A 228 3.88 -1.76 -15.12
C ALA A 228 3.72 -1.69 -16.65
N ASP A 229 2.54 -2.05 -17.17
CA ASP A 229 2.23 -1.98 -18.61
C ASP A 229 2.07 -0.51 -19.06
N ASP A 230 1.52 0.34 -18.19
CA ASP A 230 1.21 1.74 -18.49
C ASP A 230 2.14 2.77 -17.82
N ASP A 231 2.88 2.40 -16.76
CA ASP A 231 3.85 3.27 -16.07
C ASP A 231 5.29 2.75 -16.19
N SER A 232 6.11 3.46 -16.97
CA SER A 232 7.54 3.15 -17.18
C SER A 232 8.37 3.11 -15.88
N ALA A 233 7.93 3.84 -14.86
CA ALA A 233 8.62 3.92 -13.57
C ALA A 233 8.25 2.76 -12.62
N THR A 234 7.22 1.98 -12.97
CA THR A 234 6.83 0.75 -12.28
C THR A 234 7.52 -0.46 -12.91
N GLY A 235 8.11 -1.31 -12.07
CA GLY A 235 8.73 -2.55 -12.49
C GLY A 235 7.77 -3.73 -12.48
N GLY A 236 7.39 -4.23 -13.66
CA GLY A 236 6.72 -5.52 -13.77
C GLY A 236 7.62 -6.68 -13.33
N PRO A 237 7.05 -7.88 -13.10
CA PRO A 237 7.81 -9.11 -12.87
C PRO A 237 8.87 -9.34 -13.97
N ASP A 238 10.07 -9.80 -13.60
CA ASP A 238 11.15 -10.15 -14.53
C ASP A 238 11.49 -11.64 -14.40
N PRO A 239 10.87 -12.53 -15.21
CA PRO A 239 11.14 -13.97 -15.18
C PRO A 239 12.57 -14.34 -15.57
N VAL A 240 13.25 -13.52 -16.38
CA VAL A 240 14.63 -13.79 -16.82
C VAL A 240 15.60 -13.66 -15.66
N ARG A 241 15.41 -12.63 -14.82
CA ARG A 241 16.24 -12.39 -13.62
C ARG A 241 15.65 -12.97 -12.35
N ARG A 242 14.45 -13.55 -12.42
CA ARG A 242 13.66 -14.03 -11.28
C ARG A 242 13.44 -12.93 -10.24
N ILE A 243 13.05 -11.74 -10.71
CA ILE A 243 12.73 -10.61 -9.83
C ILE A 243 11.21 -10.47 -9.77
N TRP A 244 10.67 -10.66 -8.57
CA TRP A 244 9.24 -10.57 -8.28
C TRP A 244 8.93 -9.36 -7.41
N PRO A 245 7.68 -8.83 -7.46
CA PRO A 245 7.19 -7.88 -6.47
C PRO A 245 7.38 -8.40 -5.05
N VAL A 246 7.61 -7.53 -4.08
CA VAL A 246 7.50 -7.94 -2.67
C VAL A 246 6.02 -8.00 -2.34
N VAL A 247 5.53 -9.15 -1.88
CA VAL A 247 4.15 -9.33 -1.43
C VAL A 247 4.15 -9.77 0.03
N ALA A 248 3.40 -9.04 0.85
CA ALA A 248 3.18 -9.34 2.25
C ALA A 248 1.69 -9.66 2.46
N VAL A 249 1.45 -10.72 3.23
CA VAL A 249 0.12 -11.09 3.73
C VAL A 249 0.13 -10.89 5.23
N VAL A 250 -0.87 -10.20 5.76
CA VAL A 250 -1.01 -9.98 7.20
C VAL A 250 -2.36 -10.51 7.65
N THR A 251 -2.34 -11.47 8.57
CA THR A 251 -3.54 -12.11 9.14
C THR A 251 -3.45 -12.14 10.67
N ARG A 252 -4.38 -12.86 11.30
CA ARG A 252 -4.31 -13.18 12.73
C ARG A 252 -3.05 -13.94 13.15
N ASP A 253 -2.38 -14.60 12.22
CA ASP A 253 -1.16 -15.37 12.47
C ASP A 253 0.10 -14.50 12.30
N GLY A 254 -0.08 -13.22 11.94
CA GLY A 254 0.98 -12.24 11.78
C GLY A 254 1.32 -11.91 10.34
N TYR A 255 2.43 -11.21 10.18
CA TYR A 255 3.04 -10.84 8.91
C TYR A 255 3.76 -12.03 8.26
N GLU A 256 3.46 -12.26 6.99
CA GLU A 256 4.11 -13.27 6.14
C GLU A 256 4.58 -12.60 4.85
N ARG A 257 5.87 -12.74 4.52
CA ARG A 257 6.35 -12.43 3.17
C ARG A 257 6.10 -13.65 2.27
N VAL A 258 5.34 -13.46 1.20
CA VAL A 258 5.05 -14.53 0.23
C VAL A 258 6.36 -15.00 -0.42
N PRO A 259 6.64 -16.32 -0.43
CA PRO A 259 7.87 -16.84 -1.03
C PRO A 259 7.94 -16.65 -2.54
N ASP A 260 9.16 -16.46 -3.05
CA ASP A 260 9.42 -16.24 -4.47
C ASP A 260 8.93 -17.38 -5.38
N ASP A 261 8.91 -18.63 -4.90
CA ASP A 261 8.40 -19.77 -5.67
C ASP A 261 6.87 -19.73 -5.85
N GLU A 262 6.13 -19.24 -4.84
CA GLU A 262 4.69 -19.00 -4.95
C GLU A 262 4.41 -17.85 -5.93
N LEU A 263 5.20 -16.77 -5.84
CA LEU A 263 5.09 -15.63 -6.75
C LEU A 263 5.44 -15.99 -8.19
N ALA A 264 6.44 -16.84 -8.41
CA ALA A 264 6.80 -17.32 -9.73
C ALA A 264 5.63 -18.03 -10.42
N ALA A 265 4.95 -18.94 -9.72
CA ALA A 265 3.78 -19.63 -10.25
C ALA A 265 2.63 -18.66 -10.60
N VAL A 266 2.35 -17.71 -9.70
CA VAL A 266 1.34 -16.65 -9.92
C VAL A 266 1.68 -15.81 -11.16
N VAL A 267 2.94 -15.43 -11.34
CA VAL A 267 3.37 -14.63 -12.49
C VAL A 267 3.28 -15.44 -13.78
N GLU A 268 3.69 -16.71 -13.77
CA GLU A 268 3.58 -17.60 -14.93
C GLU A 268 2.13 -17.72 -15.42
N GLU A 269 1.17 -17.88 -14.50
CA GLU A 269 -0.26 -17.90 -14.82
C GLU A 269 -0.73 -16.58 -15.46
N ILE A 270 -0.37 -15.44 -14.87
CA ILE A 270 -0.73 -14.11 -15.39
C ILE A 270 -0.16 -13.91 -16.79
N VAL A 271 1.11 -14.24 -17.01
CA VAL A 271 1.78 -14.10 -18.32
C VAL A 271 1.16 -15.03 -19.35
N ALA A 272 0.83 -16.27 -19.00
CA ALA A 272 0.15 -17.21 -19.89
C ALA A 272 -1.24 -16.69 -20.30
N GLU A 273 -2.02 -16.12 -19.36
CA GLU A 273 -3.31 -15.51 -19.67
C GLU A 273 -3.16 -14.30 -20.61
N ARG A 274 -2.17 -13.42 -20.37
CA ARG A 274 -1.93 -12.21 -21.18
C ARG A 274 -1.44 -12.53 -22.59
N SER A 275 -0.66 -13.59 -22.75
CA SER A 275 -0.15 -14.06 -24.04
C SER A 275 -1.14 -14.94 -24.82
N GLY A 276 -2.28 -15.27 -24.22
CA GLY A 276 -3.31 -16.13 -24.85
C GLY A 276 -2.94 -17.62 -24.88
N THR A 277 -1.90 -18.03 -24.16
CA THR A 277 -1.49 -19.45 -24.04
C THR A 277 -2.05 -20.13 -22.79
N GLY A 278 -2.68 -19.38 -21.89
CA GLY A 278 -3.31 -19.86 -20.66
C GLY A 278 -4.78 -20.26 -20.82
N VAL A 279 -5.35 -20.86 -19.77
CA VAL A 279 -6.79 -21.19 -19.72
C VAL A 279 -7.57 -19.87 -19.55
N PRO A 280 -8.53 -19.55 -20.44
CA PRO A 280 -9.31 -18.31 -20.31
C PRO A 280 -10.06 -18.29 -18.97
N ARG A 281 -10.00 -17.15 -18.26
CA ARG A 281 -10.89 -16.89 -17.12
C ARG A 281 -12.34 -17.15 -17.56
N ARG A 282 -13.07 -17.98 -16.81
CA ARG A 282 -14.53 -18.15 -16.99
C ARG A 282 -15.16 -16.76 -16.88
N ARG A 283 -15.47 -16.15 -18.03
CA ARG A 283 -16.36 -14.99 -18.05
C ARG A 283 -17.68 -15.45 -17.41
N PRO A 284 -18.32 -14.67 -16.52
CA PRO A 284 -19.69 -14.95 -16.17
C PRO A 284 -20.47 -15.10 -17.47
N ALA A 285 -21.20 -16.21 -17.60
CA ALA A 285 -21.93 -16.52 -18.81
C ALA A 285 -22.75 -15.29 -19.18
N VAL A 286 -22.51 -14.74 -20.37
CA VAL A 286 -23.49 -13.83 -20.97
C VAL A 286 -24.66 -14.74 -21.29
N THR A 287 -25.59 -14.88 -20.35
CA THR A 287 -26.94 -15.29 -20.72
C THR A 287 -27.40 -14.19 -21.64
N ASN A 288 -27.34 -14.45 -22.95
CA ASN A 288 -28.11 -13.68 -23.90
C ASN A 288 -29.55 -13.79 -23.39
N ALA A 289 -30.03 -12.74 -22.71
CA ALA A 289 -31.44 -12.53 -22.55
C ALA A 289 -31.99 -12.64 -23.96
N GLU A 290 -32.88 -13.61 -24.15
CA GLU A 290 -33.50 -13.92 -25.42
C GLU A 290 -33.83 -12.62 -26.13
N ALA A 291 -33.38 -12.52 -27.39
CA ALA A 291 -33.74 -11.43 -28.25
C ALA A 291 -35.27 -11.33 -28.25
N VAL A 292 -35.80 -10.32 -27.56
CA VAL A 292 -37.21 -9.94 -27.66
C VAL A 292 -37.41 -9.56 -29.12
N PRO A 293 -38.22 -10.28 -29.91
CA PRO A 293 -38.46 -9.91 -31.28
C PRO A 293 -39.22 -8.58 -31.26
N HIS A 294 -38.53 -7.49 -31.61
CA HIS A 294 -39.15 -6.21 -31.84
C HIS A 294 -39.76 -6.26 -33.24
N ASP A 295 -40.93 -6.90 -33.37
CA ASP A 295 -41.71 -6.81 -34.59
C ASP A 295 -43.20 -6.73 -34.25
N GLN A 296 -43.67 -5.51 -34.04
CA GLN A 296 -45.02 -5.12 -34.42
C GLN A 296 -44.97 -3.69 -34.98
N PRO A 297 -45.36 -3.47 -36.25
CA PRO A 297 -45.55 -2.12 -36.75
C PRO A 297 -46.76 -1.49 -36.06
N HIS A 298 -46.56 -0.30 -35.48
CA HIS A 298 -47.65 0.54 -35.01
C HIS A 298 -48.50 0.98 -36.20
N ASP A 299 -49.70 0.39 -36.34
CA ASP A 299 -50.74 0.84 -37.25
C ASP A 299 -51.35 2.16 -36.73
N LEU A 300 -50.92 3.28 -37.31
CA LEU A 300 -51.44 4.63 -37.07
C LEU A 300 -52.67 4.92 -37.97
N SER A 301 -53.64 4.01 -38.02
CA SER A 301 -54.84 4.20 -38.84
C SER A 301 -56.15 3.80 -38.16
N GLN A 302 -56.38 4.21 -36.92
CA GLN A 302 -57.75 4.28 -36.38
C GLN A 302 -57.99 5.60 -35.64
N GLY A 303 -58.59 6.55 -36.36
CA GLY A 303 -59.25 7.71 -35.76
C GLY A 303 -60.58 7.29 -35.12
N PRO A 304 -61.03 7.94 -34.02
CA PRO A 304 -62.33 7.64 -33.46
C PRO A 304 -63.43 8.26 -34.32
N ALA A 305 -64.32 7.41 -34.83
CA ALA A 305 -65.60 7.80 -35.40
C ALA A 305 -66.55 8.31 -34.30
N SER A 306 -67.37 9.25 -34.72
CA SER A 306 -68.41 10.00 -34.03
C SER A 306 -69.55 9.19 -33.38
N GLY A 307 -70.16 9.80 -32.35
CA GLY A 307 -71.55 9.59 -31.90
C GLY A 307 -71.62 9.09 -30.46
N GLY A 308 -72.41 9.65 -29.54
CA GLY A 308 -73.45 10.66 -29.59
C GLY A 308 -73.96 10.95 -28.16
N ASP A 309 -74.87 11.91 -28.07
CA ASP A 309 -75.45 12.52 -26.86
C ASP A 309 -76.17 11.55 -25.90
N ALA A 310 -76.19 11.86 -24.60
CA ALA A 310 -77.40 12.08 -23.77
C ALA A 310 -77.11 12.06 -22.25
N GLU A 311 -77.74 13.03 -21.56
CA GLU A 311 -77.87 13.29 -20.09
C GLU A 311 -76.68 13.86 -19.30
#